data_AF-A0A8G1RHL8-F1
#
_entry.id   AF-A0A8G1RHL8-F1
#
_cell.length_a   1.000
_cell.length_b   1.000
_cell.length_c   1.000
_cell.angle_alpha   90.00
_cell.angle_beta   90.00
_cell.angle_gamma   90.00
#
_symmetry.space_group_name_H-M   'P 1'
#
loop_
_entity.id
_entity.type
_entity.pdbx_description
1 polymer ?
#
loop_
_entity_poly.entity_id
_entity_poly.type
_entity_poly.pdbx_seq_one_letter_code
_entity_poly.pdbx_strand_id
1 'polypeptide(L)'
;MSSAEDRVNAMRGYKATINNPRVSDEAKQNAQSMLDQLGGSQPSDELHNLRGDNQKDPNRVAGGLKAAQNNPGVSQQGKEAAGQKLNQMGGPDE
;
A
#
# COMPACT_ATOMS: atom_id res chain seq x y z
N MET A 1 -8.63 -0.31 -24.22
CA MET A 1 -9.25 -0.44 -22.87
C MET A 1 -8.20 -0.02 -21.87
N SER A 2 -8.47 0.99 -21.04
CA SER A 2 -7.53 1.42 -19.99
C SER A 2 -7.40 0.27 -18.97
N SER A 3 -6.17 -0.22 -18.80
CA SER A 3 -5.86 -1.28 -17.84
C SER A 3 -6.19 -0.79 -16.42
N ALA A 4 -6.47 -1.72 -15.50
CA ALA A 4 -6.56 -1.38 -14.08
C ALA A 4 -5.32 -0.62 -13.60
N GLU A 5 -4.13 -0.98 -14.11
CA GLU A 5 -2.87 -0.29 -13.81
C GLU A 5 -2.83 1.15 -14.30
N ASP A 6 -3.38 1.45 -15.47
CA ASP A 6 -3.44 2.82 -15.98
C ASP A 6 -4.28 3.71 -15.05
N ARG A 7 -5.37 3.16 -14.52
CA ARG A 7 -6.21 3.84 -13.52
C ARG A 7 -5.46 4.06 -12.21
N VAL A 8 -4.72 3.07 -11.71
CA VAL A 8 -3.85 3.23 -10.51
C VAL A 8 -2.86 4.36 -10.73
N ASN A 9 -2.17 4.33 -11.87
CA ASN A 9 -1.10 5.26 -12.19
C ASN A 9 -1.63 6.69 -12.35
N ALA A 10 -2.78 6.85 -13.00
CA ALA A 10 -3.47 8.12 -13.10
C ALA A 10 -3.85 8.68 -11.72
N MET A 11 -4.47 7.86 -10.86
CA MET A 11 -4.80 8.28 -9.49
C MET A 11 -3.57 8.69 -8.68
N ARG A 12 -2.47 7.95 -8.78
CA ARG A 12 -1.18 8.34 -8.15
C ARG A 12 -0.69 9.69 -8.67
N GLY A 13 -0.75 9.91 -9.98
CA GLY A 13 -0.35 11.16 -10.62
C GLY A 13 -1.15 12.35 -10.10
N TYR A 14 -2.47 12.26 -10.11
CA TYR A 14 -3.34 13.32 -9.61
C TYR A 14 -3.12 13.61 -8.12
N LYS A 15 -2.91 12.57 -7.30
CA LYS A 15 -2.57 12.75 -5.88
C LYS A 15 -1.23 13.46 -5.69
N ALA A 16 -0.25 13.18 -6.53
CA ALA A 16 1.02 13.90 -6.51
C ALA A 16 0.84 15.37 -6.88
N THR A 17 0.01 15.68 -7.88
CA THR A 17 -0.34 17.04 -8.29
C THR A 17 -0.94 17.84 -7.13
N ILE A 18 -1.87 17.26 -6.37
CA ILE A 18 -2.51 17.91 -5.21
C ILE A 18 -1.49 18.29 -4.13
N ASN A 19 -0.55 17.39 -3.83
CA ASN A 19 0.42 17.59 -2.76
C ASN A 19 1.64 18.43 -3.17
N ASN A 20 1.80 18.74 -4.46
CA ASN A 20 2.95 19.47 -4.94
C ASN A 20 2.79 20.97 -4.67
N PRO A 21 3.66 21.60 -3.85
CA PRO A 21 3.57 23.03 -3.55
C PRO A 21 3.88 23.92 -4.76
N ARG A 22 4.51 23.37 -5.82
CA ARG A 22 4.82 24.10 -7.06
C ARG A 22 3.67 24.08 -8.09
N VAL A 23 2.59 23.37 -7.79
CA VAL A 23 1.41 23.29 -8.67
C VAL A 23 0.40 24.36 -8.26
N SER A 24 -0.23 24.99 -9.25
CA SER A 24 -1.26 26.01 -9.02
C SER A 24 -2.52 25.42 -8.40
N ASP A 25 -3.27 26.24 -7.68
CA ASP A 25 -4.49 25.78 -7.00
C ASP A 25 -5.57 25.31 -7.98
N GLU A 26 -5.67 25.93 -9.15
CA GLU A 26 -6.55 25.48 -10.24
C GLU A 26 -6.20 24.07 -10.72
N ALA A 27 -4.90 23.78 -10.90
CA ALA A 27 -4.45 22.45 -11.32
C ALA A 27 -4.69 21.40 -10.21
N LYS A 28 -4.59 21.77 -8.94
CA LYS A 28 -4.95 20.88 -7.81
C LYS A 28 -6.44 20.60 -7.78
N GLN A 29 -7.29 21.61 -8.00
CA GLN A 29 -8.74 21.44 -8.09
C GLN A 29 -9.13 20.52 -9.25
N ASN A 30 -8.51 20.69 -10.42
CA ASN A 30 -8.71 19.81 -11.56
C ASN A 30 -8.30 18.37 -11.21
N ALA A 31 -7.12 18.19 -10.62
CA ALA A 31 -6.64 16.88 -10.19
C ALA A 31 -7.57 16.20 -9.17
N GLN A 32 -8.17 16.97 -8.25
CA GLN A 32 -9.18 16.47 -7.32
C GLN A 32 -10.43 15.97 -8.05
N SER A 33 -10.97 16.77 -8.97
CA SER A 33 -12.14 16.38 -9.79
C SER A 33 -11.87 15.13 -10.64
N MET A 34 -10.65 14.96 -11.15
CA MET A 34 -10.26 13.76 -11.91
C MET A 34 -10.11 12.54 -11.00
N LEU A 35 -9.59 12.73 -9.79
CA LEU A 35 -9.54 11.67 -8.77
C LEU A 35 -10.92 11.19 -8.38
N ASP A 36 -11.87 12.09 -8.17
CA ASP A 36 -13.24 11.75 -7.80
C ASP A 36 -13.93 10.95 -8.91
N GLN A 37 -13.70 11.30 -10.18
CA GLN A 37 -14.19 10.53 -11.34
C GLN A 37 -13.57 9.13 -11.45
N LEU A 38 -12.34 8.94 -10.97
CA LEU A 38 -11.62 7.66 -11.01
C LEU A 38 -11.94 6.72 -9.84
N GLY A 39 -12.82 7.13 -8.91
CA GLY A 39 -13.17 6.34 -7.72
C GLY A 39 -12.63 6.90 -6.40
N GLY A 40 -12.13 8.13 -6.41
CA GLY A 40 -11.67 8.85 -5.23
C GLY A 40 -10.20 8.61 -4.86
N SER A 41 -9.80 9.07 -3.67
CA SER A 41 -8.40 9.03 -3.21
C SER A 41 -7.96 7.67 -2.65
N GLN A 42 -8.87 6.71 -2.59
CA GLN A 42 -8.62 5.35 -2.11
C GLN A 42 -8.38 4.48 -3.36
N PRO A 43 -7.16 3.97 -3.59
CA PRO A 43 -7.03 2.82 -4.47
C PRO A 43 -7.84 1.70 -3.82
N SER A 44 -9.02 1.40 -4.36
CA SER A 44 -9.88 0.34 -3.87
C SER A 44 -9.05 -0.91 -3.63
N ASP A 45 -9.30 -1.70 -2.58
CA ASP A 45 -8.60 -2.97 -2.36
C ASP A 45 -8.62 -3.85 -3.62
N GLU A 46 -9.68 -3.76 -4.41
CA GLU A 46 -9.82 -4.33 -5.76
C GLU A 46 -8.66 -3.99 -6.72
N LEU A 47 -8.10 -2.79 -6.63
CA LEU A 47 -6.99 -2.30 -7.45
C LEU A 47 -5.62 -2.84 -6.99
N HIS A 48 -5.44 -3.04 -5.68
CA HIS A 48 -4.30 -3.80 -5.15
C HIS A 48 -4.39 -5.28 -5.52
N ASN A 49 -5.61 -5.84 -5.53
CA ASN A 49 -5.87 -7.21 -5.95
C ASN A 49 -5.55 -7.41 -7.44
N LEU A 50 -5.90 -6.44 -8.30
CA LEU A 50 -5.65 -6.47 -9.75
C LEU A 50 -4.17 -6.38 -10.13
N ARG A 51 -3.33 -5.76 -9.29
CA ARG A 51 -1.88 -5.69 -9.49
C ARG A 51 -1.16 -7.01 -9.21
N GLY A 52 -1.88 -8.04 -8.73
CA GLY A 52 -1.29 -9.31 -8.30
C GLY A 52 -0.49 -9.21 -6.99
N ASP A 53 -0.49 -8.05 -6.34
CA ASP A 53 0.19 -7.78 -5.05
C ASP A 53 -0.48 -8.51 -3.87
N ASN A 54 -1.58 -9.23 -4.12
CA ASN A 54 -2.30 -10.00 -3.10
C ASN A 54 -1.60 -11.28 -2.64
N GLN A 55 -0.71 -11.84 -3.46
CA GLN A 55 0.17 -12.91 -3.02
C GLN A 55 1.49 -12.29 -2.57
N LYS A 56 1.46 -11.64 -1.40
CA LYS A 56 2.70 -11.24 -0.73
C LYS A 56 3.54 -12.50 -0.53
N ASP A 57 4.74 -12.51 -1.08
CA ASP A 57 5.68 -13.62 -0.93
C ASP A 57 5.85 -13.94 0.57
N PRO A 58 5.48 -15.16 1.02
CA PRO A 58 5.56 -15.55 2.42
C PRO A 58 6.96 -15.34 3.02
N ASN A 59 8.03 -15.50 2.22
CA ASN A 59 9.39 -15.27 2.65
C ASN A 59 9.68 -13.79 2.89
N ARG A 60 9.13 -12.90 2.06
CA ARG A 60 9.26 -11.44 2.27
C ARG A 60 8.50 -10.99 3.52
N VAL A 61 7.30 -11.54 3.73
CA VAL A 61 6.51 -11.25 4.94
C VAL A 61 7.26 -11.74 6.19
N ALA A 62 7.74 -12.98 6.18
CA ALA A 62 8.54 -13.54 7.26
C ALA A 62 9.81 -12.74 7.54
N GLY A 63 10.51 -12.29 6.49
CA GLY A 63 11.68 -11.41 6.60
C GLY A 63 11.35 -10.07 7.26
N GLY A 64 10.24 -9.44 6.89
CA GLY A 64 9.76 -8.20 7.49
C GLY A 64 9.41 -8.35 8.97
N LEU A 65 8.72 -9.43 9.33
CA LEU A 65 8.39 -9.74 10.73
C LEU A 65 9.66 -9.97 11.57
N LYS A 66 10.64 -10.71 11.04
CA LYS A 66 11.95 -10.90 11.69
C LYS A 66 12.72 -9.58 11.86
N ALA A 67 12.66 -8.69 10.87
CA ALA A 67 13.26 -7.37 10.96
C ALA A 67 12.58 -6.52 12.06
N ALA A 68 11.25 -6.57 12.15
CA ALA A 68 10.49 -5.87 13.18
C ALA A 68 10.87 -6.34 14.60
N GLN A 69 11.13 -7.64 14.81
CA GLN A 69 11.57 -8.17 16.10
C GLN A 69 12.92 -7.60 16.56
N ASN A 70 13.85 -7.35 15.64
CA ASN A 70 15.20 -6.88 15.94
C ASN A 70 15.35 -5.35 15.89
N ASN A 71 14.33 -4.64 15.42
CA ASN A 71 14.40 -3.19 15.25
C ASN A 71 14.27 -2.46 16.60
N PRO A 72 15.25 -1.64 17.01
CA PRO A 72 15.18 -0.89 18.27
C PRO A 72 14.07 0.17 18.29
N GLY A 73 13.62 0.64 17.12
CA GLY A 73 12.50 1.58 16.97
C GLY A 73 11.12 0.94 17.05
N VAL A 74 11.02 -0.39 17.17
CA VAL A 74 9.75 -1.09 17.36
C VAL A 74 9.52 -1.32 18.85
N SER A 75 8.29 -1.07 19.31
CA SER A 75 7.91 -1.29 20.70
C SER A 75 8.00 -2.77 21.08
N GLN A 76 8.16 -3.06 22.37
CA GLN A 76 8.22 -4.43 22.87
C GLN A 76 6.99 -5.25 22.45
N GLN A 77 5.78 -4.69 22.60
CA GLN A 77 4.54 -5.30 22.13
C GLN A 77 4.53 -5.54 20.61
N GLY A 78 5.10 -4.62 19.82
CA GLY A 78 5.22 -4.77 18.36
C GLY A 78 6.16 -5.93 17.97
N LYS A 79 7.26 -6.11 18.70
CA LYS A 79 8.19 -7.23 18.52
C LYS A 79 7.54 -8.56 18.84
N GLU A 80 6.80 -8.64 19.94
CA GLU A 80 6.06 -9.84 20.35
C GLU A 80 4.99 -10.22 19.32
N ALA A 81 4.18 -9.25 18.89
CA ALA A 81 3.18 -9.46 17.86
C ALA A 81 3.80 -9.93 16.52
N ALA A 82 4.96 -9.38 16.15
CA ALA A 82 5.69 -9.82 14.97
C ALA A 82 6.17 -11.28 15.09
N GLY A 83 6.66 -11.67 16.26
CA GLY A 83 7.06 -13.05 16.55
C GLY A 83 5.89 -14.03 16.50
N GLN A 84 4.75 -13.67 17.10
CA GLN A 84 3.54 -14.50 17.06
C GLN A 84 3.05 -14.73 15.62
N LYS A 85 3.01 -13.67 14.81
CA LYS A 85 2.65 -13.78 13.38
C LYS A 85 3.65 -14.61 12.59
N LEU A 86 4.94 -14.48 12.87
CA LEU A 86 5.98 -15.28 12.21
C LEU A 86 5.83 -16.77 12.55
N ASN A 87 5.49 -17.10 13.79
CA ASN A 87 5.25 -18.47 14.22
C ASN A 87 3.96 -19.05 13.60
N GLN A 88 2.90 -18.25 13.46
CA GLN A 88 1.68 -18.66 12.75
C GLN A 88 1.92 -18.93 11.27
N MET A 89 2.88 -18.25 10.65
CA MET A 89 3.24 -18.44 9.23
C MET A 89 4.19 -19.63 9.00
N GLY A 90 4.95 -20.05 10.00
CA GLY A 90 5.91 -21.17 9.92
C GLY A 90 5.48 -22.42 10.69
N GLY A 91 4.30 -22.41 11.31
CA GLY A 91 3.71 -23.57 11.96
C GLY A 91 3.31 -24.63 10.93
N PRO A 92 3.35 -25.93 11.29
CA PRO A 92 3.10 -27.01 10.35
C PRO A 92 1.67 -26.94 9.82
N ASP A 93 1.53 -27.08 8.50
CA ASP A 93 0.35 -27.70 7.92
C ASP A 93 0.23 -29.09 8.59
N GLU A 94 -0.76 -29.25 9.46
CA GLU A 94 -1.13 -30.55 10.06
C GLU A 94 -2.01 -31.35 9.10
#